data_AF-A0A7L7RZA7-F1
#
_entry.id   AF-A0A7L7RZA7-F1
#
_cell.length_a   1.000
_cell.length_b   1.000
_cell.length_c   1.000
_cell.angle_alpha   90.00
_cell.angle_beta   90.00
_cell.angle_gamma   90.00
#
_symmetry.space_group_name_H-M   'P 1'
#
loop_
_entity.id
_entity.type
_entity.pdbx_description
1 polymer ?
#
loop_
_entity_poly.entity_id
_entity_poly.type
_entity_poly.pdbx_seq_one_letter_code
_entity_poly.pdbx_strand_id
1 'polypeptide(L)'
;LITLDDEERDLIADDLVIAVNDQPVALAGVMGGQSTEIDSSSKTVVLEAAVFNGTSIRKTSGRLNLRSESSSRFEKGINYDTVSEAMDFAAAMLQELAGGQVLSGQVTEGVLPTEPVEVSTTLGYVNTRLGTELTYTDIEEVFEKLGFAISGSEVKFTVLVPRRRWDIAIQADLVEEIARIYGYEKLPTTLPEAGATAGELTSMQRLRRRVRTVAEGAGLSEIITYALTTPEKAVQFS
;
A
#
# COMPACT_ATOMS: atom_id res chain seq x y z
N LEU A 1 -3.20 -27.20 12.23
CA LEU A 1 -2.77 -27.35 10.81
C LEU A 1 -1.25 -27.43 10.79
N ILE A 2 -0.65 -28.42 10.14
CA ILE A 2 0.82 -28.49 10.01
C ILE A 2 1.24 -27.78 8.72
N THR A 3 2.10 -26.78 8.84
CA THR A 3 2.60 -25.98 7.71
C THR A 3 3.88 -26.58 7.10
N LEU A 4 4.30 -26.06 5.93
CA LEU A 4 5.49 -26.53 5.19
C LEU A 4 6.82 -26.48 5.97
N ASP A 5 6.85 -25.79 7.10
CA ASP A 5 7.98 -25.72 8.02
C ASP A 5 7.91 -26.75 9.15
N ASP A 6 7.04 -27.76 9.00
CA ASP A 6 6.80 -28.83 9.97
C ASP A 6 6.29 -28.37 11.34
N GLU A 7 5.80 -27.12 11.44
CA GLU A 7 5.22 -26.59 12.68
C GLU A 7 3.69 -26.76 12.71
N GLU A 8 3.16 -27.17 13.86
CA GLU A 8 1.73 -27.20 14.11
C GLU A 8 1.22 -25.80 14.48
N ARG A 9 0.20 -25.34 13.75
CA ARG A 9 -0.43 -24.03 13.91
C ARG A 9 -1.80 -24.15 14.55
N ASP A 10 -1.96 -23.48 15.68
CA ASP A 10 -3.26 -23.19 16.31
C ASP A 10 -3.96 -22.06 15.57
N LEU A 11 -5.08 -22.40 14.93
CA LEU A 11 -5.88 -21.46 14.15
C LEU A 11 -6.91 -20.75 15.04
N ILE A 12 -7.18 -19.49 14.72
CA ILE A 12 -8.29 -18.73 15.28
C ILE A 12 -9.35 -18.46 14.21
N ALA A 13 -10.55 -18.03 14.61
CA ALA A 13 -11.68 -17.82 13.71
C ALA A 13 -11.42 -16.81 12.57
N ASP A 14 -10.50 -15.87 12.76
CA ASP A 14 -10.15 -14.84 11.77
C ASP A 14 -9.12 -15.33 10.73
N ASP A 15 -8.56 -16.54 10.88
CA ASP A 15 -7.60 -17.09 9.94
C ASP A 15 -8.30 -17.67 8.72
N LEU A 16 -7.94 -17.15 7.55
CA LEU A 16 -8.39 -17.70 6.28
C LEU A 16 -7.60 -18.97 5.97
N VAL A 17 -8.31 -20.05 5.65
CA VAL A 17 -7.73 -21.34 5.28
C VAL A 17 -8.24 -21.78 3.92
N ILE A 18 -7.40 -22.51 3.20
CA ILE A 18 -7.84 -23.35 2.08
C ILE A 18 -8.17 -24.71 2.67
N ALA A 19 -9.34 -25.26 2.35
CA ALA A 19 -9.82 -26.50 2.92
C ALA A 19 -10.27 -27.50 1.86
N VAL A 20 -10.05 -28.79 2.14
CA VAL A 20 -10.51 -29.92 1.34
C VAL A 20 -11.33 -30.83 2.25
N ASN A 21 -12.59 -31.10 1.89
CA ASN A 21 -13.52 -31.89 2.71
C ASN A 21 -13.58 -31.42 4.18
N ASP A 22 -13.75 -30.11 4.37
CA ASP A 22 -13.80 -29.45 5.69
C ASP A 22 -12.53 -29.57 6.55
N GLN A 23 -11.41 -30.01 5.96
CA GLN A 23 -10.11 -30.04 6.63
C GLN A 23 -9.19 -28.94 6.06
N PRO A 24 -8.61 -28.07 6.91
CA PRO A 24 -7.67 -27.06 6.44
C PRO A 24 -6.41 -27.74 5.90
N VAL A 25 -6.01 -27.33 4.70
CA VAL A 25 -4.81 -27.83 4.02
C VAL A 25 -3.76 -26.74 3.80
N ALA A 26 -4.11 -25.46 3.97
CA ALA A 26 -3.16 -24.35 3.91
C ALA A 26 -3.69 -23.12 4.65
N LEU A 27 -2.78 -22.25 5.09
CA LEU A 27 -3.10 -20.87 5.47
C LEU A 27 -3.18 -20.03 4.18
N ALA A 28 -4.40 -19.63 3.83
CA ALA A 28 -4.69 -18.93 2.58
C ALA A 28 -3.80 -17.69 2.44
N GLY A 29 -3.07 -17.56 1.33
CA GLY A 29 -2.18 -16.42 1.06
C GLY A 29 -0.99 -16.23 2.01
N VAL A 30 -0.74 -17.18 2.93
CA VAL A 30 0.37 -17.10 3.91
C VAL A 30 1.37 -18.24 3.71
N MET A 31 0.92 -19.48 3.88
CA MET A 31 1.79 -20.67 3.81
C MET A 31 0.97 -21.93 3.49
N GLY A 32 1.51 -22.78 2.61
CA GLY A 32 0.96 -24.10 2.33
C GLY A 32 0.96 -25.01 3.57
N GLY A 33 0.09 -26.02 3.59
CA GLY A 33 0.21 -27.11 4.53
C GLY A 33 1.10 -28.22 4.01
N GLN A 34 1.73 -28.93 4.94
CA GLN A 34 2.63 -30.06 4.65
C GLN A 34 1.91 -31.16 3.85
N SER A 35 0.64 -31.43 4.15
CA SER A 35 -0.14 -32.50 3.51
C SER A 35 -0.45 -32.29 2.03
N THR A 36 -0.28 -31.08 1.50
CA THR A 36 -0.59 -30.71 0.11
C THR A 36 0.60 -30.09 -0.61
N GLU A 37 1.80 -30.27 -0.07
CA GLU A 37 3.01 -29.78 -0.70
C GLU A 37 3.33 -30.52 -2.00
N ILE A 38 4.00 -29.82 -2.92
CA ILE A 38 4.52 -30.44 -4.14
C ILE A 38 5.87 -31.07 -3.81
N ASP A 39 6.02 -32.34 -4.12
CA ASP A 39 7.24 -33.12 -3.92
C ASP A 39 7.77 -33.72 -5.24
N SER A 40 8.84 -34.51 -5.15
CA SER A 40 9.41 -35.19 -6.33
C SER A 40 8.50 -36.26 -6.96
N SER A 41 7.46 -36.70 -6.25
CA SER A 41 6.52 -37.73 -6.73
C SER A 41 5.28 -37.13 -7.41
N SER A 42 5.09 -35.83 -7.28
CA SER A 42 3.95 -35.07 -7.78
C SER A 42 3.89 -35.05 -9.31
N LYS A 43 2.75 -35.48 -9.87
CA LYS A 43 2.51 -35.55 -11.32
C LYS A 43 1.34 -34.72 -11.81
N THR A 44 0.48 -34.30 -10.88
CA THR A 44 -0.73 -33.54 -11.16
C THR A 44 -0.81 -32.44 -10.12
N VAL A 45 -0.92 -31.21 -10.59
CA VAL A 45 -0.91 -30.02 -9.74
C VAL A 45 -2.16 -29.20 -10.00
N VAL A 46 -2.64 -28.54 -8.95
CA VAL A 46 -3.70 -27.54 -9.05
C VAL A 46 -3.04 -26.18 -8.84
N LEU A 47 -3.35 -25.22 -9.72
CA LEU A 47 -2.88 -23.85 -9.58
C LEU A 47 -3.94 -23.00 -8.91
N GLU A 48 -3.55 -22.31 -7.85
CA GLU A 48 -4.38 -21.32 -7.17
C GLU A 48 -3.90 -19.92 -7.55
N ALA A 49 -4.81 -19.09 -8.06
CA ALA A 49 -4.65 -17.66 -8.14
C ALA A 49 -5.90 -17.03 -7.53
N ALA A 50 -5.70 -16.34 -6.42
CA ALA A 50 -6.78 -15.86 -5.57
C ALA A 50 -6.55 -14.41 -5.15
N VAL A 51 -7.57 -13.80 -4.57
CA VAL A 51 -7.50 -12.50 -3.91
C VAL A 51 -8.00 -12.68 -2.49
N PHE A 52 -7.14 -12.42 -1.52
CA PHE A 52 -7.48 -12.49 -0.10
C PHE A 52 -7.60 -11.10 0.51
N ASN A 53 -8.33 -11.00 1.63
CA ASN A 53 -8.40 -9.78 2.40
C ASN A 53 -7.02 -9.45 3.02
N GLY A 54 -6.39 -8.36 2.56
CA GLY A 54 -5.04 -7.99 3.01
C GLY A 54 -4.91 -7.75 4.51
N THR A 55 -5.98 -7.30 5.19
CA THR A 55 -5.97 -7.12 6.65
C THR A 55 -5.92 -8.47 7.37
N SER A 56 -6.72 -9.44 6.93
CA SER A 56 -6.69 -10.81 7.46
C SER A 56 -5.31 -11.43 7.27
N ILE A 57 -4.75 -11.35 6.05
CA ILE A 57 -3.42 -11.90 5.73
C ILE A 57 -2.32 -11.26 6.60
N ARG A 58 -2.34 -9.93 6.77
CA ARG A 58 -1.39 -9.22 7.63
C ARG A 58 -1.48 -9.66 9.09
N LYS A 59 -2.70 -9.80 9.62
CA LYS A 59 -2.93 -10.25 11.00
C LYS A 59 -2.44 -11.68 11.21
N THR A 60 -2.80 -12.61 10.33
CA THR A 60 -2.40 -14.02 10.44
C THR A 60 -0.89 -14.18 10.27
N SER A 61 -0.29 -13.62 9.21
CA SER A 61 1.16 -13.71 8.98
C SER A 61 1.97 -13.06 10.09
N GLY A 62 1.54 -11.89 10.60
CA GLY A 62 2.21 -11.20 11.70
C GLY A 62 2.11 -11.97 13.03
N ARG A 63 0.93 -12.49 13.36
CA ARG A 63 0.70 -13.26 14.60
C ARG A 63 1.51 -14.56 14.63
N LEU A 64 1.56 -15.26 13.50
CA LEU A 64 2.26 -16.54 13.37
C LEU A 64 3.74 -16.39 12.99
N ASN A 65 4.22 -15.15 12.80
CA ASN A 65 5.57 -14.84 12.31
C ASN A 65 5.92 -15.51 10.96
N LEU A 66 4.92 -15.64 10.08
CA LEU A 66 5.00 -16.30 8.78
C LEU A 66 4.98 -15.30 7.62
N ARG A 67 5.88 -14.31 7.65
CA ARG A 67 5.92 -13.29 6.60
C ARG A 67 6.71 -13.80 5.39
N SER A 68 6.02 -13.86 4.24
CA SER A 68 6.56 -14.27 2.94
C SER A 68 6.31 -13.22 1.86
N GLU A 69 6.98 -13.38 0.73
CA GLU A 69 6.73 -12.62 -0.50
C GLU A 69 5.25 -12.66 -0.94
N SER A 70 4.58 -13.79 -0.73
CA SER A 70 3.14 -13.96 -1.01
C SER A 70 2.30 -13.11 -0.06
N SER A 71 2.46 -13.29 1.26
CA SER A 71 1.70 -12.55 2.27
C SER A 71 1.89 -11.03 2.18
N SER A 72 3.10 -10.58 1.83
CA SER A 72 3.44 -9.17 1.61
C SER A 72 2.70 -8.56 0.43
N ARG A 73 2.50 -9.31 -0.66
CA ARG A 73 1.72 -8.86 -1.82
C ARG A 73 0.23 -8.79 -1.48
N PHE A 74 -0.33 -9.82 -0.85
CA PHE A 74 -1.73 -9.80 -0.41
C PHE A 74 -2.03 -8.70 0.60
N GLU A 75 -1.11 -8.39 1.52
CA GLU A 75 -1.23 -7.26 2.46
C GLU A 75 -1.39 -5.92 1.73
N LYS A 76 -0.64 -5.71 0.64
CA LYS A 76 -0.58 -4.43 -0.09
C LYS A 76 -1.69 -4.26 -1.13
N GLY A 77 -2.27 -5.36 -1.59
CA GLY A 77 -3.26 -5.38 -2.66
C GLY A 77 -2.76 -6.14 -3.88
N ILE A 78 -3.70 -6.78 -4.58
CA ILE A 78 -3.47 -7.54 -5.82
C ILE A 78 -4.18 -6.81 -6.95
N ASN A 79 -3.56 -6.78 -8.13
CA ASN A 79 -4.25 -6.31 -9.33
C ASN A 79 -5.30 -7.33 -9.77
N TYR A 80 -6.58 -6.95 -9.63
CA TYR A 80 -7.70 -7.84 -9.94
C TYR A 80 -7.78 -8.18 -11.43
N ASP A 81 -7.33 -7.27 -12.29
CA ASP A 81 -7.45 -7.40 -13.75
C ASP A 81 -6.57 -8.53 -14.31
N THR A 82 -5.52 -8.92 -13.58
CA THR A 82 -4.49 -9.86 -14.07
C THR A 82 -4.45 -11.17 -13.28
N VAL A 83 -5.46 -11.47 -12.46
CA VAL A 83 -5.46 -12.71 -11.64
C VAL A 83 -5.53 -13.95 -12.53
N SER A 84 -6.48 -13.99 -13.47
CA SER A 84 -6.60 -15.09 -14.44
C SER A 84 -5.41 -15.13 -15.40
N GLU A 85 -4.95 -13.97 -15.89
CA GLU A 85 -3.77 -13.89 -16.74
C GLU A 85 -2.52 -14.46 -16.07
N ALA A 86 -2.31 -14.17 -14.78
CA ALA A 86 -1.19 -14.73 -14.02
C ALA A 86 -1.29 -16.26 -13.85
N MET A 87 -2.51 -16.79 -13.68
CA MET A 87 -2.74 -18.23 -13.62
C MET A 87 -2.42 -18.89 -14.97
N ASP A 88 -2.93 -18.34 -16.07
CA ASP A 88 -2.69 -18.85 -17.42
C ASP A 88 -1.20 -18.81 -17.77
N PHE A 89 -0.51 -17.72 -17.39
CA PHE A 89 0.93 -17.61 -17.55
C PHE A 89 1.68 -18.68 -16.76
N ALA A 90 1.32 -18.92 -15.50
CA ALA A 90 1.93 -19.98 -14.69
C ALA A 90 1.68 -21.39 -15.29
N ALA A 91 0.47 -21.65 -15.80
CA ALA A 91 0.15 -22.90 -16.49
C ALA A 91 0.98 -23.10 -17.76
N ALA A 92 1.14 -22.04 -18.57
CA ALA A 92 1.98 -22.05 -19.77
C ALA A 92 3.46 -22.32 -19.42
N MET A 93 3.98 -21.70 -18.35
CA MET A 93 5.35 -21.95 -17.86
C MET A 93 5.54 -23.39 -17.39
N LEU A 94 4.56 -24.00 -16.72
CA LEU A 94 4.63 -25.42 -16.34
C LEU A 94 4.63 -26.35 -17.56
N GLN A 95 3.86 -26.03 -18.60
CA GLN A 95 3.91 -26.78 -19.85
C GLN A 95 5.28 -26.67 -20.51
N GLU A 96 5.80 -25.46 -20.64
CA GLU A 96 7.07 -25.20 -21.32
C GLU A 96 8.27 -25.80 -20.57
N LEU A 97 8.32 -25.62 -19.25
CA LEU A 97 9.51 -25.94 -18.45
C LEU A 97 9.46 -27.36 -17.87
N ALA A 98 8.27 -27.88 -17.57
CA ALA A 98 8.10 -29.19 -16.93
C ALA A 98 7.41 -30.22 -17.83
N GLY A 99 7.05 -29.86 -19.08
CA GLY A 99 6.33 -30.74 -19.99
C GLY A 99 4.91 -31.07 -19.51
N GLY A 100 4.34 -30.25 -18.63
CA GLY A 100 3.00 -30.45 -18.09
C GLY A 100 1.92 -30.36 -19.18
N GLN A 101 0.85 -31.13 -19.02
CA GLN A 101 -0.34 -31.01 -19.87
C GLN A 101 -1.35 -30.08 -19.20
N VAL A 102 -1.58 -28.90 -19.79
CA VAL A 102 -2.59 -27.96 -19.31
C VAL A 102 -3.97 -28.44 -19.73
N LEU A 103 -4.86 -28.57 -18.76
CA LEU A 103 -6.27 -28.90 -19.01
C LEU A 103 -7.02 -27.65 -19.47
N SER A 104 -8.01 -27.84 -20.35
CA SER A 104 -8.88 -26.76 -20.79
C SER A 104 -9.86 -26.32 -19.70
N GLY A 105 -10.00 -25.02 -19.52
CA GLY A 105 -10.97 -24.41 -18.60
C GLY A 105 -10.38 -24.04 -17.24
N GLN A 106 -11.15 -23.28 -16.48
CA GLN A 106 -10.80 -22.82 -15.13
C GLN A 106 -12.01 -23.00 -14.21
N VAL A 107 -11.75 -23.29 -12.93
CA VAL A 107 -12.77 -23.25 -11.89
C VAL A 107 -12.61 -21.91 -11.18
N THR A 108 -13.67 -21.11 -11.17
CA THR A 108 -13.67 -19.76 -10.58
C THR A 108 -14.88 -19.61 -9.69
N GLU A 109 -14.66 -19.02 -8.52
CA GLU A 109 -15.70 -18.68 -7.55
C GLU A 109 -15.51 -17.23 -7.11
N GLY A 110 -16.61 -16.49 -6.98
CA GLY A 110 -16.61 -15.06 -6.65
C GLY A 110 -16.61 -14.12 -7.85
N VAL A 111 -16.73 -12.82 -7.56
CA VAL A 111 -16.75 -11.74 -8.56
C VAL A 111 -15.68 -10.71 -8.21
N LEU A 112 -14.79 -10.44 -9.15
CA LEU A 112 -13.77 -9.40 -9.02
C LEU A 112 -14.25 -8.13 -9.73
N PRO A 113 -14.17 -6.94 -9.10
CA PRO A 113 -14.47 -5.69 -9.78
C PRO A 113 -13.28 -5.29 -10.66
N THR A 114 -13.29 -5.71 -11.92
CA THR A 114 -12.23 -5.44 -12.92
C THR A 114 -12.44 -4.16 -13.72
N GLU A 115 -13.64 -3.56 -13.64
CA GLU A 115 -13.94 -2.32 -14.35
C GLU A 115 -13.14 -1.15 -13.79
N PRO A 116 -12.56 -0.27 -14.63
CA PRO A 116 -11.85 0.93 -14.19
C PRO A 116 -12.67 1.80 -13.24
N VAL A 117 -11.98 2.49 -12.33
CA VAL A 117 -12.60 3.46 -11.42
C VAL A 117 -12.63 4.82 -12.10
N GLU A 118 -13.80 5.44 -12.19
CA GLU A 118 -13.95 6.79 -12.73
C GLU A 118 -13.63 7.84 -11.66
N VAL A 119 -12.65 8.70 -11.91
CA VAL A 119 -12.33 9.83 -11.04
C VAL A 119 -12.40 11.12 -11.85
N SER A 120 -13.33 12.00 -11.47
CA SER A 120 -13.51 13.29 -12.15
C SER A 120 -12.81 14.44 -11.43
N THR A 121 -12.28 15.39 -12.18
CA THR A 121 -11.70 16.64 -11.68
C THR A 121 -11.80 17.76 -12.73
N THR A 122 -11.21 18.92 -12.47
CA THR A 122 -11.20 20.08 -13.38
C THR A 122 -9.79 20.65 -13.50
N LEU A 123 -9.48 21.31 -14.61
CA LEU A 123 -8.15 21.93 -14.80
C LEU A 123 -7.89 23.01 -13.75
N GLY A 124 -8.91 23.80 -13.43
CA GLY A 124 -8.86 24.80 -12.36
C GLY A 124 -8.57 24.16 -10.99
N TYR A 125 -9.12 22.97 -10.71
CA TYR A 125 -8.79 22.26 -9.47
C TYR A 125 -7.30 21.93 -9.42
N VAL A 126 -6.77 21.28 -10.45
CA VAL A 126 -5.37 20.87 -10.55
C VAL A 126 -4.42 22.05 -10.39
N ASN A 127 -4.57 23.08 -11.24
CA ASN A 127 -3.68 24.23 -11.26
C ASN A 127 -3.67 25.02 -9.94
N THR A 128 -4.84 25.14 -9.29
CA THR A 128 -4.91 25.80 -7.97
C THR A 128 -4.09 25.07 -6.91
N ARG A 129 -4.06 23.73 -6.92
CA ARG A 129 -3.35 22.95 -5.88
C ARG A 129 -1.87 22.84 -6.18
N LEU A 130 -1.49 22.78 -7.45
CA LEU A 130 -0.09 22.70 -7.87
C LEU A 130 0.58 24.07 -8.00
N GLY A 131 -0.21 25.15 -8.03
CA GLY A 131 0.29 26.50 -8.30
C GLY A 131 0.82 26.65 -9.73
N THR A 132 0.28 25.87 -10.67
CA THR A 132 0.74 25.77 -12.06
C THR A 132 -0.24 26.42 -13.04
N GLU A 133 0.20 26.56 -14.30
CA GLU A 133 -0.63 26.98 -15.43
C GLU A 133 -0.67 25.88 -16.51
N LEU A 134 -0.86 24.62 -16.09
CA LEU A 134 -0.97 23.50 -17.02
C LEU A 134 -2.20 23.68 -17.92
N THR A 135 -2.07 23.28 -19.17
CA THR A 135 -3.16 23.19 -20.13
C THR A 135 -3.82 21.81 -20.04
N TYR A 136 -5.03 21.67 -20.58
CA TYR A 136 -5.69 20.36 -20.64
C TYR A 136 -4.87 19.32 -21.43
N THR A 137 -4.17 19.76 -22.49
CA THR A 137 -3.27 18.90 -23.27
C THR A 137 -2.09 18.37 -22.43
N ASP A 138 -1.52 19.18 -21.54
CA ASP A 138 -0.47 18.70 -20.62
C ASP A 138 -1.00 17.57 -19.70
N ILE A 139 -2.26 17.66 -19.29
CA ILE A 139 -2.92 16.64 -18.46
C ILE A 139 -3.18 15.36 -19.26
N GLU A 140 -3.59 15.48 -20.54
CA GLU A 140 -3.78 14.34 -21.43
C GLU A 140 -2.47 13.56 -21.63
N GLU A 141 -1.36 14.26 -21.89
CA GLU A 141 -0.03 13.64 -22.05
C GLU A 141 0.44 12.89 -20.80
N VAL A 142 0.15 13.43 -19.61
CA VAL A 142 0.46 12.77 -18.34
C VAL A 142 -0.29 11.45 -18.23
N PHE A 143 -1.59 11.45 -18.46
CA PHE A 143 -2.41 10.25 -18.28
C PHE A 143 -2.20 9.23 -19.39
N GLU A 144 -1.85 9.66 -20.60
CA GLU A 144 -1.38 8.76 -21.67
C GLU A 144 -0.11 8.01 -21.24
N LYS A 145 0.89 8.69 -20.68
CA LYS A 145 2.13 8.05 -20.16
C LYS A 145 1.84 7.06 -19.01
N LEU A 146 0.82 7.32 -18.21
CA LEU A 146 0.37 6.43 -17.14
C LEU A 146 -0.49 5.26 -17.66
N GLY A 147 -0.95 5.33 -18.90
CA GLY A 147 -1.88 4.37 -19.50
C GLY A 147 -3.29 4.48 -18.92
N PHE A 148 -3.75 5.68 -18.56
CA PHE A 148 -5.11 5.94 -18.09
C PHE A 148 -5.90 6.66 -19.18
N ALA A 149 -7.07 6.14 -19.52
CA ALA A 149 -7.94 6.83 -20.46
C ALA A 149 -8.55 8.08 -19.81
N ILE A 150 -8.63 9.16 -20.56
CA ILE A 150 -9.22 10.43 -20.12
C ILE A 150 -10.31 10.86 -21.11
N SER A 151 -11.37 11.47 -20.60
CA SER A 151 -12.45 12.02 -21.42
C SER A 151 -13.00 13.32 -20.83
N GLY A 152 -13.53 14.21 -21.67
CA GLY A 152 -14.12 15.48 -21.24
C GLY A 152 -13.37 16.71 -21.78
N SER A 153 -13.26 17.75 -20.97
CA SER A 153 -12.60 19.01 -21.31
C SER A 153 -11.96 19.67 -20.10
N GLU A 154 -11.29 20.81 -20.29
CA GLU A 154 -10.68 21.62 -19.22
C GLU A 154 -11.65 21.99 -18.08
N VAL A 155 -12.95 22.17 -18.40
CA VAL A 155 -13.99 22.53 -17.43
C VAL A 155 -14.28 21.36 -16.50
N LYS A 156 -14.26 20.13 -17.04
CA LYS A 156 -14.46 18.89 -16.30
C LYS A 156 -14.02 17.71 -17.16
N PHE A 157 -13.16 16.87 -16.59
CA PHE A 157 -12.72 15.63 -17.21
C PHE A 157 -12.79 14.46 -16.22
N THR A 158 -12.88 13.26 -16.78
CA THR A 158 -12.91 11.99 -16.05
C THR A 158 -11.76 11.12 -16.51
N VAL A 159 -11.00 10.62 -15.54
CA VAL A 159 -9.91 9.67 -15.74
C VAL A 159 -10.42 8.27 -15.36
N LEU A 160 -10.23 7.31 -16.27
CA LEU A 160 -10.50 5.90 -16.04
C LEU A 160 -9.25 5.25 -15.44
N VAL A 161 -9.28 5.08 -14.13
CA VAL A 161 -8.17 4.54 -13.33
C VAL A 161 -8.23 3.01 -13.38
N PRO A 162 -7.20 2.32 -13.89
CA PRO A 162 -7.18 0.85 -13.93
C PRO A 162 -7.06 0.27 -12.51
N ARG A 163 -7.59 -0.94 -12.27
CA ARG A 163 -7.64 -1.51 -10.91
C ARG A 163 -6.28 -1.82 -10.31
N ARG A 164 -5.24 -1.93 -11.15
CA ARG A 164 -3.83 -1.98 -10.71
C ARG A 164 -3.37 -0.76 -9.90
N ARG A 165 -4.13 0.33 -9.88
CA ARG A 165 -3.88 1.57 -9.13
C ARG A 165 -4.98 1.83 -8.10
N TRP A 166 -5.11 0.91 -7.16
CA TRP A 166 -6.08 0.98 -6.06
C TRP A 166 -5.83 2.14 -5.08
N ASP A 167 -4.67 2.80 -5.18
CA ASP A 167 -4.30 4.01 -4.44
C ASP A 167 -5.00 5.27 -4.95
N ILE A 168 -5.59 5.26 -6.14
CA ILE A 168 -6.26 6.42 -6.75
C ILE A 168 -7.78 6.25 -6.66
N ALA A 169 -8.42 7.07 -5.83
CA ALA A 169 -9.87 7.06 -5.61
C ALA A 169 -10.52 8.45 -5.61
N ILE A 170 -9.72 9.52 -5.44
CA ILE A 170 -10.21 10.89 -5.37
C ILE A 170 -9.42 11.82 -6.29
N GLN A 171 -10.00 12.99 -6.58
CA GLN A 171 -9.37 14.01 -7.41
C GLN A 171 -7.99 14.48 -6.90
N ALA A 172 -7.69 14.36 -5.61
CA ALA A 172 -6.38 14.72 -5.05
C ALA A 172 -5.29 13.74 -5.46
N ASP A 173 -5.62 12.45 -5.60
CA ASP A 173 -4.67 11.42 -6.03
C ASP A 173 -4.28 11.64 -7.51
N LEU A 174 -5.24 12.09 -8.33
CA LEU A 174 -4.94 12.54 -9.70
C LEU A 174 -3.97 13.72 -9.73
N VAL A 175 -4.12 14.68 -8.80
CA VAL A 175 -3.22 15.84 -8.70
C VAL A 175 -1.79 15.40 -8.37
N GLU A 176 -1.63 14.42 -7.47
CA GLU A 176 -0.32 13.86 -7.15
C GLU A 176 0.32 13.18 -8.37
N GLU A 177 -0.44 12.38 -9.11
CA GLU A 177 0.04 11.72 -10.33
C GLU A 177 0.46 12.73 -11.40
N ILE A 178 -0.32 13.80 -11.57
CA ILE A 178 0.01 14.91 -12.47
C ILE A 178 1.32 15.56 -12.03
N ALA A 179 1.45 15.93 -10.76
CA ALA A 179 2.68 16.54 -10.25
C ALA A 179 3.89 15.62 -10.45
N ARG A 180 3.74 14.31 -10.18
CA ARG A 180 4.83 13.33 -10.19
C ARG A 180 5.36 13.09 -11.60
N ILE A 181 4.47 13.02 -12.59
CA ILE A 181 4.85 12.81 -14.00
C ILE A 181 5.28 14.12 -14.67
N TYR A 182 4.66 15.25 -14.29
CA TYR A 182 5.10 16.57 -14.74
C TYR A 182 6.52 16.89 -14.25
N GLY A 183 6.81 16.58 -12.98
CA GLY A 183 8.09 16.79 -12.30
C GLY A 183 7.93 17.77 -11.14
N TYR A 184 8.24 17.32 -9.92
CA TYR A 184 8.13 18.16 -8.71
C TYR A 184 9.08 19.36 -8.76
N GLU A 185 10.22 19.21 -9.43
CA GLU A 185 11.22 20.25 -9.65
C GLU A 185 10.73 21.42 -10.52
N LYS A 186 9.64 21.21 -11.28
CA LYS A 186 9.03 22.24 -12.13
C LYS A 186 7.93 23.01 -11.41
N LEU A 187 7.52 22.57 -10.22
CA LEU A 187 6.49 23.25 -9.44
C LEU A 187 7.02 24.60 -8.95
N PRO A 188 6.26 25.70 -9.10
CA PRO A 188 6.69 27.02 -8.64
C PRO A 188 6.98 27.05 -7.14
N THR A 189 8.14 27.57 -6.77
CA THR A 189 8.47 27.84 -5.37
C THR A 189 7.90 29.19 -4.98
N THR A 190 6.79 29.18 -4.24
CA THR A 190 6.13 30.38 -3.74
C THR A 190 5.99 30.32 -2.21
N LEU A 191 5.78 31.49 -1.60
CA LEU A 191 5.37 31.56 -0.20
C LEU A 191 3.84 31.66 -0.15
N PRO A 192 3.19 31.04 0.85
CA PRO A 192 1.75 31.19 1.01
C PRO A 192 1.41 32.66 1.27
N GLU A 193 0.40 33.18 0.58
CA GLU A 193 -0.19 34.48 0.88
C GLU A 193 -0.99 34.38 2.18
N ALA A 194 -0.31 34.58 3.31
CA ALA A 194 -0.97 34.70 4.59
C ALA A 194 -1.47 36.14 4.80
N GLY A 195 -2.72 36.30 5.22
CA GLY A 195 -3.21 37.57 5.75
C GLY A 195 -2.28 38.02 6.90
N ALA A 196 -1.84 39.28 6.85
CA ALA A 196 -0.81 39.82 7.73
C ALA A 196 -1.16 39.63 9.21
N THR A 197 -0.62 38.58 9.81
CA THR A 197 -0.59 38.37 11.25
C THR A 197 0.87 38.31 11.65
N ALA A 198 1.31 39.32 12.40
CA ALA A 198 2.66 39.34 12.94
C ALA A 198 2.78 38.20 13.97
N GLY A 199 3.58 37.20 13.65
CA GLY A 199 3.92 36.15 14.60
C GLY A 199 4.81 36.71 15.71
N GLU A 200 4.40 36.54 16.96
CA GLU A 200 5.20 36.91 18.12
C GLU A 200 5.41 35.74 19.07
N LEU A 201 6.52 35.78 19.81
CA LEU A 201 6.71 34.87 20.93
C LEU A 201 5.75 35.20 22.06
N THR A 202 5.13 34.18 22.64
CA THR A 202 4.39 34.33 23.90
C THR A 202 5.33 34.76 25.03
N SER A 203 4.79 35.37 26.08
CA SER A 203 5.58 35.78 27.26
C SER A 203 6.33 34.60 27.88
N MET A 204 5.74 33.40 27.91
CA MET A 204 6.39 32.19 28.41
C MET A 204 7.56 31.74 27.51
N GLN A 205 7.40 31.79 26.18
CA GLN A 205 8.48 31.47 25.26
C GLN A 205 9.65 32.47 25.37
N ARG A 206 9.36 33.77 25.51
CA ARG A 206 10.38 34.80 25.76
C ARG A 206 11.12 34.53 27.06
N LEU A 207 10.40 34.24 28.14
CA LEU A 207 10.98 33.93 29.44
C LEU A 207 11.86 32.68 29.37
N ARG A 208 11.37 31.56 28.80
CA ARG A 208 12.14 30.32 28.69
C ARG A 208 13.45 30.52 27.94
N ARG A 209 13.43 31.25 26.82
CA ARG A 209 14.64 31.59 26.05
C ARG A 209 15.59 32.45 26.87
N ARG A 210 15.06 33.46 27.58
CA ARG A 210 15.88 34.34 28.44
C ARG A 210 16.56 33.57 29.58
N VAL A 211 15.83 32.69 30.26
CA VAL A 211 16.37 31.84 31.34
C VAL A 211 17.49 30.95 30.81
N ARG A 212 17.32 30.34 29.63
CA ARG A 212 18.36 29.53 28.99
C ARG A 212 19.63 30.35 28.75
N THR A 213 19.53 31.52 28.11
CA THR A 213 20.68 32.39 27.85
C THR A 213 21.40 32.82 29.14
N VAL A 214 20.65 33.08 30.21
CA VAL A 214 21.23 33.44 31.52
C VAL A 214 21.97 32.25 32.13
N ALA A 215 21.40 31.04 32.06
CA ALA A 215 22.04 29.82 32.57
C ALA A 215 23.33 29.48 31.80
N GLU A 216 23.31 29.60 30.47
CA GLU A 216 24.50 29.43 29.62
C GLU A 216 25.59 30.46 29.99
N GLY A 217 25.21 31.73 30.17
CA GLY A 217 26.13 32.79 30.59
C GLY A 217 26.73 32.59 31.99
N ALA A 218 26.08 31.80 32.83
CA ALA A 218 26.57 31.40 34.15
C ALA A 218 27.43 30.13 34.12
N GLY A 219 27.68 29.54 32.94
CA GLY A 219 28.53 28.36 32.76
C GLY A 219 27.79 27.02 32.81
N LEU A 220 26.45 27.00 32.80
CA LEU A 220 25.68 25.76 32.69
C LEU A 220 25.60 25.31 31.22
N SER A 221 25.59 23.99 30.99
CA SER A 221 25.32 23.41 29.67
C SER A 221 23.91 22.86 29.60
N GLU A 222 23.17 23.20 28.54
CA GLU A 222 21.87 22.58 28.28
C GLU A 222 22.06 21.12 27.89
N ILE A 223 21.33 20.22 28.55
CA ILE A 223 21.25 18.80 28.19
C ILE A 223 19.81 18.45 27.84
N ILE A 224 19.63 17.53 26.89
CA ILE A 224 18.34 16.94 26.56
C ILE A 224 18.44 15.45 26.93
N THR A 225 17.69 15.04 27.95
CA THR A 225 17.71 13.66 28.46
C THR A 225 16.55 12.84 27.90
N TYR A 226 16.64 11.52 28.00
CA TYR A 226 15.52 10.64 27.71
C TYR A 226 14.38 10.90 28.70
N ALA A 227 13.16 11.03 28.16
CA ALA A 227 11.95 11.23 28.98
C ALA A 227 11.53 9.93 29.69
N LEU A 228 11.77 8.78 29.05
CA LEU A 228 11.52 7.47 29.64
C LEU A 228 12.73 7.04 30.47
N THR A 229 12.46 6.64 31.70
CA THR A 229 13.45 6.13 32.64
C THR A 229 12.85 4.91 33.36
N THR A 230 13.63 4.27 34.24
CA THR A 230 13.14 3.11 34.98
C THR A 230 12.04 3.54 35.97
N PRO A 231 11.08 2.66 36.29
CA PRO A 231 10.03 2.97 37.27
C PRO A 231 10.58 3.47 38.61
N GLU A 232 11.72 2.94 39.05
CA GLU A 232 12.39 3.35 40.28
C GLU A 232 12.91 4.79 40.20
N LYS A 233 13.51 5.17 39.06
CA LYS A 233 14.01 6.54 38.84
C LYS A 233 12.89 7.55 38.68
N ALA A 234 11.70 7.13 38.23
CA ALA A 234 10.57 8.01 38.00
C ALA A 234 10.03 8.68 39.28
N VAL A 235 10.24 8.06 40.44
CA VAL A 235 9.81 8.56 41.76
C VAL A 235 10.98 8.97 42.66
N GLN A 236 12.20 9.06 42.11
CA GLN A 236 13.41 9.23 42.91
C GLN A 236 13.51 10.59 43.65
N PHE A 237 12.83 11.62 43.15
CA PHE A 237 12.89 12.99 43.67
C PHE A 237 11.51 13.58 44.02
N SER A 238 10.49 12.73 44.15
CA SER A 238 9.14 13.07 44.62
C SER A 238 8.99 12.79 46.10
#